data_AF-A0A7V8VHM9-F1
#
_entry.id   AF-A0A7V8VHM9-F1
#
_cell.length_a   1.000
_cell.length_b   1.000
_cell.length_c   1.000
_cell.angle_alpha   90.00
_cell.angle_beta   90.00
_cell.angle_gamma   90.00
#
_symmetry.space_group_name_H-M   'P 1'
#
loop_
_entity.id
_entity.type
_entity.pdbx_description
1 polymer ?
#
loop_
_entity_poly.entity_id
_entity_poly.type
_entity_poly.pdbx_seq_one_letter_code
_entity_poly.pdbx_strand_id
1 'polypeptide(L)'
;MKPAPLTEAPPAPAAAAFPSDSRPARRRVEKKRMLIIVNPYATTVSDRLKNLVVYALQGRFEVEAVTTEAQNHATEICREAKTGDFDVVVAFGGDGTLNEVANGLAGTEIPVSILPGGSTNVVGRTLGIPNDVVDATEHLLALAD
;
A
#
# COMPACT_ATOMS: atom_id res chain seq x y z
N MET A 1 -10.37 -72.29 17.86
CA MET A 1 -9.45 -71.81 16.80
C MET A 1 -10.25 -71.55 15.52
N LYS A 2 -10.66 -70.30 15.33
CA LYS A 2 -10.89 -69.64 14.03
C LYS A 2 -10.94 -68.13 14.34
N PRO A 3 -10.02 -67.31 13.82
CA PRO A 3 -10.02 -65.88 14.11
C PRO A 3 -11.18 -65.20 13.37
N ALA A 4 -11.91 -64.33 14.08
CA ALA A 4 -12.89 -63.44 13.47
C ALA A 4 -12.14 -62.35 12.66
N PRO A 5 -12.65 -61.95 11.49
CA PRO A 5 -11.97 -61.02 10.60
C PRO A 5 -11.91 -59.61 11.20
N LEU A 6 -10.77 -58.95 10.98
CA LEU A 6 -10.53 -57.54 11.23
C LEU A 6 -11.58 -56.72 10.46
N THR A 7 -12.52 -56.12 11.18
CA THR A 7 -13.41 -55.12 10.60
C THR A 7 -12.65 -53.80 10.47
N GLU A 8 -12.54 -53.30 9.24
CA GLU A 8 -11.95 -52.02 8.90
C GLU A 8 -12.59 -50.88 9.71
N ALA A 9 -11.75 -49.96 10.17
CA ALA A 9 -12.20 -48.71 10.78
C ALA A 9 -12.92 -47.85 9.73
N PRO A 10 -13.99 -47.11 10.10
CA PRO A 10 -14.66 -46.22 9.18
C PRO A 10 -13.73 -45.09 8.71
N PRO A 11 -13.87 -44.61 7.46
CA PRO A 11 -13.08 -43.50 6.94
C PRO A 11 -13.32 -42.22 7.75
N ALA A 12 -12.28 -41.40 7.89
CA ALA A 12 -12.36 -40.09 8.53
C ALA A 12 -13.45 -39.22 7.87
N PRO A 13 -14.21 -38.42 8.64
CA PRO A 13 -15.26 -37.58 8.08
C PRO A 13 -14.66 -36.55 7.11
N ALA A 14 -15.25 -36.51 5.92
CA ALA A 14 -15.00 -35.52 4.88
C ALA A 14 -15.21 -34.10 5.43
N ALA A 15 -14.30 -33.19 5.06
CA ALA A 15 -14.36 -31.78 5.39
C ALA A 15 -15.75 -31.21 5.05
N ALA A 16 -16.41 -30.62 6.05
CA ALA A 16 -17.68 -29.96 5.89
C ALA A 16 -17.55 -28.79 4.91
N ALA A 17 -18.26 -28.88 3.80
CA ALA A 17 -18.44 -27.80 2.84
C ALA A 17 -19.27 -26.68 3.50
N PHE A 18 -18.78 -25.45 3.43
CA PHE A 18 -19.59 -24.27 3.73
C PHE A 18 -20.54 -23.99 2.55
N PRO A 19 -21.85 -23.86 2.78
CA PRO A 19 -22.80 -23.58 1.71
C PRO A 19 -22.57 -22.18 1.12
N SER A 20 -22.55 -22.13 -0.21
CA SER A 20 -22.53 -20.92 -1.03
C SER A 20 -23.85 -20.15 -0.86
N ASP A 21 -23.84 -19.08 -0.06
CA ASP A 21 -24.97 -18.14 -0.02
C ASP A 21 -24.83 -17.10 -1.15
N SER A 22 -25.54 -17.37 -2.24
CA SER A 22 -25.63 -16.53 -3.43
C SER A 22 -26.54 -15.33 -3.17
N ARG A 23 -26.03 -14.30 -2.50
CA ARG A 23 -26.60 -12.94 -2.58
C ARG A 23 -25.81 -12.16 -3.63
N PRO A 24 -26.44 -11.29 -4.46
CA PRO A 24 -25.67 -10.37 -5.28
C PRO A 24 -24.88 -9.48 -4.33
N ALA A 25 -23.57 -9.75 -4.20
CA ALA A 25 -22.66 -8.93 -3.44
C ALA A 25 -22.82 -7.52 -3.99
N ARG A 26 -23.31 -6.58 -3.16
CA ARG A 26 -23.06 -5.16 -3.41
C ARG A 26 -21.58 -5.10 -3.72
N ARG A 27 -21.18 -4.77 -4.95
CA ARG A 27 -19.78 -4.74 -5.37
C ARG A 27 -19.09 -3.80 -4.39
N ARG A 28 -18.46 -4.36 -3.35
CA ARG A 28 -17.52 -3.65 -2.53
C ARG A 28 -16.45 -3.34 -3.56
N VAL A 29 -16.40 -2.11 -4.04
CA VAL A 29 -15.29 -1.69 -4.88
C VAL A 29 -14.07 -2.02 -4.04
N GLU A 30 -13.30 -3.03 -4.47
CA GLU A 30 -12.10 -3.39 -3.74
C GLU A 30 -11.25 -2.13 -3.71
N LYS A 31 -10.88 -1.71 -2.49
CA LYS A 31 -10.09 -0.50 -2.33
C LYS A 31 -8.76 -0.75 -3.02
N LYS A 32 -8.32 0.21 -3.83
CA LYS A 32 -6.98 0.18 -4.43
C LYS A 32 -5.93 0.07 -3.32
N ARG A 33 -4.91 -0.75 -3.53
CA ARG A 33 -3.80 -0.95 -2.61
C ARG A 33 -2.75 0.14 -2.81
N MET A 34 -2.33 0.76 -1.72
CA MET A 34 -1.38 1.86 -1.70
C MET A 34 -0.25 1.56 -0.74
N LEU A 35 0.98 1.67 -1.23
CA LEU A 35 2.17 1.74 -0.37
C LEU A 35 2.54 3.22 -0.18
N ILE A 36 2.69 3.67 1.07
CA ILE A 36 3.24 4.98 1.39
C ILE A 36 4.61 4.84 2.05
N ILE A 37 5.63 5.38 1.40
CA ILE A 37 7.00 5.43 1.90
C ILE A 37 7.21 6.78 2.58
N VAL A 38 7.43 6.76 3.89
CA VAL A 38 7.52 7.97 4.72
C VAL A 38 8.96 8.22 5.12
N ASN A 39 9.49 9.40 4.76
CA ASN A 39 10.79 9.84 5.26
C ASN A 39 10.60 10.73 6.51
N PRO A 40 10.88 10.21 7.73
CA PRO A 40 10.69 10.97 8.97
C PRO A 40 11.73 12.09 9.13
N TYR A 41 12.81 12.08 8.34
CA TYR A 41 13.85 13.09 8.35
C TYR A 41 13.59 14.24 7.36
N ALA A 42 12.48 14.19 6.63
CA ALA A 42 12.08 15.27 5.74
C ALA A 42 11.55 16.47 6.55
N THR A 43 11.78 17.68 6.02
CA THR A 43 11.66 18.96 6.73
C THR A 43 10.33 19.19 7.45
N THR A 44 9.22 18.80 6.84
CA THR A 44 7.87 19.07 7.39
C THR A 44 7.17 17.81 7.90
N VAL A 45 7.79 16.64 7.73
CA VAL A 45 7.20 15.37 8.15
C VAL A 45 7.32 15.25 9.67
N SER A 46 6.19 14.97 10.33
CA SER A 46 6.11 14.64 11.75
C SER A 46 5.19 13.45 11.95
N ASP A 47 5.30 12.75 13.07
CA ASP A 47 4.43 11.60 13.36
C ASP A 47 2.94 11.97 13.33
N ARG A 48 2.60 13.15 13.86
CA ARG A 48 1.23 13.67 13.80
C ARG A 48 0.74 13.82 12.37
N LEU A 49 1.58 14.37 11.49
CA LEU A 49 1.22 14.61 10.11
C LEU A 49 1.13 13.31 9.32
N LYS A 50 2.09 12.39 9.51
CA LYS A 50 2.04 11.02 8.98
C LYS A 50 0.72 10.34 9.35
N ASN A 51 0.36 10.35 10.63
CA ASN A 51 -0.84 9.67 11.10
C ASN A 51 -2.12 10.29 10.50
N LEU A 52 -2.16 11.63 10.37
CA LEU A 52 -3.27 12.33 9.72
C LEU A 52 -3.42 11.91 8.25
N VAL A 53 -2.33 11.95 7.50
CA VAL A 53 -2.29 11.58 6.07
C VAL A 53 -2.70 10.12 5.88
N VAL A 54 -2.09 9.20 6.61
CA VAL A 54 -2.40 7.76 6.52
C VAL A 54 -3.87 7.51 6.85
N TYR A 55 -4.40 8.14 7.90
CA TYR A 55 -5.80 7.99 8.28
C TYR A 55 -6.76 8.51 7.18
N ALA A 56 -6.45 9.66 6.57
CA ALA A 56 -7.26 10.18 5.47
C ALA A 56 -7.26 9.25 4.25
N LEU A 57 -6.09 8.74 3.86
CA LEU A 57 -5.93 7.84 2.71
C LEU A 57 -6.62 6.49 2.93
N GLN A 58 -6.60 5.95 4.14
CA GLN A 58 -7.31 4.71 4.51
C GLN A 58 -8.83 4.81 4.29
N GLY A 59 -9.39 6.01 4.20
CA GLY A 59 -10.78 6.23 3.80
C GLY A 59 -11.11 5.64 2.43
N ARG A 60 -10.18 5.71 1.47
CA ARG A 60 -10.38 5.31 0.06
C ARG A 60 -9.48 4.17 -0.41
N PHE A 61 -8.32 3.99 0.20
CA PHE A 61 -7.31 2.99 -0.17
C PHE A 61 -7.11 1.93 0.92
N GLU A 62 -6.58 0.77 0.54
CA GLU A 62 -5.93 -0.16 1.46
C GLU A 62 -4.47 0.28 1.59
N VAL A 63 -4.14 0.95 2.69
CA VAL A 63 -2.85 1.64 2.86
C VAL A 63 -1.90 0.83 3.71
N GLU A 64 -0.72 0.53 3.15
CA GLU A 64 0.46 0.07 3.86
C GLU A 64 1.45 1.23 4.01
N ALA A 65 1.89 1.54 5.23
CA ALA A 65 2.77 2.66 5.51
C ALA A 65 4.11 2.19 6.08
N VAL A 66 5.21 2.48 5.38
CA VAL A 66 6.56 2.09 5.78
C VAL A 66 7.40 3.35 5.99
N THR A 67 8.04 3.45 7.16
CA THR A 67 8.95 4.55 7.48
C THR A 67 10.37 4.18 7.07
N THR A 68 11.07 5.06 6.36
CA THR A 68 12.50 4.86 6.05
C THR A 68 13.36 5.11 7.28
N GLU A 69 14.47 4.39 7.37
CA GLU A 69 15.37 4.44 8.55
C GLU A 69 16.71 5.12 8.23
N ALA A 70 17.13 5.05 6.96
CA ALA A 70 18.37 5.61 6.46
C ALA A 70 18.21 6.01 4.98
N GLN A 71 19.24 6.68 4.45
CA GLN A 71 19.36 6.96 3.01
C GLN A 71 19.34 5.67 2.19
N ASN A 72 18.70 5.70 1.02
CA ASN A 72 18.47 4.56 0.12
C ASN A 72 17.50 3.49 0.63
N HIS A 73 17.00 3.58 1.87
CA HIS A 73 16.08 2.57 2.40
C HIS A 73 14.76 2.53 1.59
N ALA A 74 14.29 3.66 1.06
CA ALA A 74 13.11 3.67 0.19
C ALA A 74 13.34 2.85 -1.10
N THR A 75 14.55 2.93 -1.67
CA THR A 75 14.94 2.12 -2.84
C THR A 75 14.91 0.64 -2.51
N GLU A 76 15.44 0.25 -1.35
CA GLU A 76 15.49 -1.15 -0.89
C GLU A 76 14.08 -1.73 -0.72
N ILE A 77 13.21 -1.01 0.00
CA ILE A 77 11.80 -1.40 0.19
C ILE A 77 11.10 -1.55 -1.17
N CYS A 78 11.25 -0.57 -2.06
CA CYS A 78 10.55 -0.56 -3.33
C CYS A 78 11.09 -1.59 -4.34
N ARG A 79 12.34 -2.02 -4.22
CA ARG A 79 12.93 -3.04 -5.10
C ARG A 79 12.28 -4.42 -4.96
N GLU A 80 11.66 -4.68 -3.82
CA GLU A 80 10.94 -5.93 -3.57
C GLU A 80 9.53 -5.94 -4.18
N ALA A 81 8.97 -4.76 -4.49
CA ALA A 81 7.65 -4.62 -5.07
C ALA A 81 7.62 -5.03 -6.54
N LYS A 82 6.58 -5.76 -6.93
CA LYS A 82 6.35 -6.26 -8.30
C LYS A 82 5.08 -5.67 -8.88
N THR A 83 5.02 -5.58 -10.21
CA THR A 83 3.82 -5.13 -10.92
C THR A 83 2.59 -5.91 -10.45
N GLY A 84 1.58 -5.17 -10.00
CA GLY A 84 0.34 -5.72 -9.45
C GLY A 84 0.29 -5.75 -7.92
N ASP A 85 1.42 -5.64 -7.19
CA ASP A 85 1.43 -5.65 -5.71
C ASP A 85 0.72 -4.43 -5.12
N PHE A 86 0.90 -3.26 -5.74
CA PHE A 86 0.26 -2.01 -5.36
C PHE A 86 -0.32 -1.32 -6.60
N ASP A 87 -1.46 -0.65 -6.42
CA ASP A 87 -2.08 0.19 -7.45
C ASP A 87 -1.39 1.56 -7.54
N VAL A 88 -0.70 1.98 -6.47
CA VAL A 88 0.10 3.21 -6.40
C VAL A 88 1.11 3.14 -5.26
N VAL A 89 2.31 3.68 -5.48
CA VAL A 89 3.28 3.98 -4.41
C VAL A 89 3.39 5.49 -4.23
N VAL A 90 3.32 5.95 -2.99
CA VAL A 90 3.38 7.36 -2.63
C VAL A 90 4.64 7.64 -1.83
N ALA A 91 5.52 8.51 -2.33
CA ALA A 91 6.64 9.03 -1.58
C ALA A 91 6.20 10.22 -0.71
N PHE A 92 6.18 10.05 0.62
CA PHE A 92 5.93 11.15 1.55
C PHE A 92 7.24 11.68 2.12
N GLY A 93 7.72 12.77 1.54
CA GLY A 93 9.05 13.32 1.82
C GLY A 93 9.45 14.39 0.80
N GLY A 94 10.75 14.53 0.56
CA GLY A 94 11.27 15.45 -0.47
C GLY A 94 11.52 14.78 -1.82
N ASP A 95 12.09 15.54 -2.75
CA ASP A 95 12.47 15.05 -4.08
C ASP A 95 13.45 13.85 -4.01
N GLY A 96 14.33 13.81 -3.00
CA GLY A 96 15.22 12.68 -2.77
C GLY A 96 14.48 11.39 -2.42
N THR A 97 13.45 11.46 -1.58
CA THR A 97 12.62 10.29 -1.25
C THR A 97 11.85 9.80 -2.47
N LEU A 98 11.31 10.71 -3.29
CA LEU A 98 10.69 10.35 -4.56
C LEU A 98 11.69 9.69 -5.52
N ASN A 99 12.92 10.20 -5.59
CA ASN A 99 13.98 9.62 -6.41
C ASN A 99 14.32 8.19 -5.99
N GLU A 100 14.44 7.93 -4.69
CA GLU A 100 14.68 6.58 -4.17
C GLU A 100 13.52 5.62 -4.51
N VAL A 101 12.28 6.05 -4.30
CA VAL A 101 11.09 5.26 -4.67
C VAL A 101 11.07 4.94 -6.16
N ALA A 102 11.29 5.95 -7.01
CA ALA A 102 11.28 5.78 -8.46
C ALA A 102 12.39 4.81 -8.94
N ASN A 103 13.57 4.88 -8.34
CA ASN A 103 14.68 3.95 -8.64
C ASN A 103 14.40 2.53 -8.13
N GLY A 104 13.75 2.38 -6.98
CA GLY A 104 13.37 1.06 -6.45
C GLY A 104 12.33 0.38 -7.33
N LEU A 105 11.38 1.14 -7.87
CA LEU A 105 10.31 0.65 -8.75
C LEU A 105 10.70 0.57 -10.24
N ALA A 106 11.95 0.89 -10.59
CA ALA A 106 12.40 0.91 -11.97
C ALA A 106 12.19 -0.48 -12.63
N GLY A 107 11.50 -0.50 -13.77
CA GLY A 107 11.14 -1.73 -14.47
C GLY A 107 9.79 -2.33 -14.07
N THR A 108 9.08 -1.72 -13.13
CA THR A 108 7.66 -2.03 -12.83
C THR A 108 6.73 -1.06 -13.56
N GLU A 109 5.43 -1.39 -13.60
CA GLU A 109 4.39 -0.48 -14.09
C GLU A 109 3.61 0.20 -12.95
N ILE A 110 4.13 0.15 -11.72
CA ILE A 110 3.42 0.71 -10.57
C ILE A 110 3.49 2.25 -10.64
N PRO A 111 2.34 2.94 -10.65
CA PRO A 111 2.30 4.40 -10.62
C PRO A 111 2.94 4.95 -9.35
N VAL A 112 3.65 6.09 -9.49
CA VAL A 112 4.28 6.79 -8.37
C VAL A 112 3.68 8.18 -8.21
N SER A 113 3.42 8.57 -6.97
CA SER A 113 3.06 9.95 -6.60
C SER A 113 3.92 10.46 -5.45
N ILE A 114 3.83 11.75 -5.15
CA ILE A 114 4.55 12.41 -4.07
C ILE A 114 3.59 13.18 -3.17
N LEU A 115 3.79 13.06 -1.87
CA LEU A 115 3.25 13.98 -0.87
C LEU A 115 4.39 14.89 -0.37
N PRO A 116 4.21 16.22 -0.40
CA PRO A 116 5.27 17.17 -0.08
C PRO A 116 5.63 17.08 1.41
N GLY A 117 6.89 16.73 1.67
CA GLY A 117 7.51 16.66 2.98
C GLY A 117 8.88 17.36 3.06
N GLY A 118 9.46 17.75 1.91
CA GLY A 118 10.76 18.39 1.82
C GLY A 118 10.68 19.92 1.66
N SER A 119 11.84 20.58 1.62
CA SER A 119 11.93 22.03 1.48
C SER A 119 11.52 22.54 0.09
N THR A 120 11.85 21.78 -0.96
CA THR A 120 11.72 22.26 -2.35
C THR A 120 10.64 21.54 -3.13
N ASN A 121 10.44 20.22 -3.00
CA ASN A 121 9.38 19.47 -3.68
C ASN A 121 9.22 19.86 -5.17
N VAL A 122 10.34 20.04 -5.89
CA VAL A 122 10.35 20.58 -7.26
C VAL A 122 9.52 19.69 -8.18
N VAL A 123 9.64 18.37 -8.03
CA VAL A 123 8.95 17.42 -8.89
C VAL A 123 7.44 17.51 -8.68
N GLY A 124 6.99 17.51 -7.42
CA GLY A 124 5.57 17.67 -7.09
C GLY A 124 4.99 18.97 -7.66
N ARG A 125 5.69 20.09 -7.46
CA ARG A 125 5.26 21.39 -8.00
C ARG A 125 5.19 21.41 -9.52
N THR A 126 6.15 20.77 -10.20
CA THR A 126 6.18 20.67 -11.66
C THR A 126 5.02 19.84 -12.20
N LEU A 127 4.59 18.82 -11.46
CA LEU A 127 3.44 17.96 -11.79
C LEU A 127 2.09 18.58 -11.38
N GLY A 128 2.08 19.80 -10.84
CA GLY A 128 0.85 20.47 -10.39
C GLY A 128 0.30 19.97 -9.06
N ILE A 129 1.07 19.19 -8.31
CA ILE A 129 0.68 18.74 -6.96
C ILE A 129 0.81 19.93 -6.00
N PRO A 130 -0.20 20.21 -5.16
CA PRO A 130 -0.13 21.24 -4.13
C PRO A 130 1.09 21.06 -3.21
N ASN A 131 1.66 22.16 -2.74
CA ASN A 131 2.85 22.12 -1.88
C ASN A 131 2.52 22.03 -0.38
N ASP A 132 1.27 22.28 0.00
CA ASP A 132 0.77 21.91 1.32
C ASP A 132 0.37 20.43 1.30
N VAL A 133 0.75 19.71 2.35
CA VAL A 133 0.53 18.26 2.48
C VAL A 133 -0.94 17.88 2.60
N VAL A 134 -1.77 18.71 3.23
CA VAL A 134 -3.21 18.46 3.38
C VAL A 134 -3.86 18.64 2.01
N ASP A 135 -3.57 19.75 1.33
CA ASP A 135 -4.05 20.01 -0.03
C ASP A 135 -3.57 18.93 -1.01
N ALA A 136 -2.32 18.46 -0.89
CA ALA A 136 -1.80 17.38 -1.72
C ALA A 136 -2.49 16.03 -1.44
N THR A 137 -2.84 15.77 -0.18
CA THR A 137 -3.60 14.58 0.21
C THR A 137 -5.01 14.62 -0.37
N GLU A 138 -5.68 15.77 -0.29
CA GLU A 138 -6.99 15.98 -0.93
C GLU A 138 -6.91 15.84 -2.45
N HIS A 139 -5.89 16.42 -3.08
CA HIS A 139 -5.63 16.27 -4.51
C HIS A 139 -5.48 14.79 -4.91
N LEU A 140 -4.72 14.02 -4.13
CA LEU A 140 -4.52 12.60 -4.39
C LEU A 140 -5.81 11.77 -4.19
N LEU A 141 -6.62 12.11 -3.20
CA LEU A 141 -7.93 11.48 -2.98
C LEU A 141 -8.91 11.77 -4.12
N ALA A 142 -8.88 12.97 -4.71
CA ALA A 142 -9.73 13.34 -5.83
C ALA A 142 -9.39 12.59 -7.13
N LEU A 143 -8.14 12.12 -7.29
CA LEU A 143 -7.71 11.29 -8.42
C LEU A 143 -8.13 9.82 -8.30
N ALA A 144 -8.67 9.42 -7.13
CA ALA A 144 -9.05 8.04 -6.85
C ALA A 144 -10.48 7.69 -7.32
N ASP A 145 -11.29 8.69 -7.67
CA ASP A 145 -12.67 8.56 -8.19
C ASP A 145 -12.69 8.26 -9.71
#